data_AF-A0A7S2M387-F1
#
_entry.id   AF-A0A7S2M387-F1
#
_cell.length_a   1.000
_cell.length_b   1.000
_cell.length_c   1.000
_cell.angle_alpha   90.00
_cell.angle_beta   90.00
_cell.angle_gamma   90.00
#
_symmetry.space_group_name_H-M   'P 1'
#
loop_
_entity.id
_entity.type
_entity.pdbx_description
1 polymer ?
#
loop_
_entity_poly.entity_id
_entity_poly.type
_entity_poly.pdbx_seq_one_letter_code
_entity_poly.pdbx_strand_id
1 'polypeptide(L)'
;RKRRRRSSTVAVPSSRKQFHDEEAPNTTKSSQLLDNNNINISTGIQNHTLPKHLNVRSMVEDVRHRFTQPPGLRLIAHGIKVRPRPVWIQLHVDDNIIHGADTTSEFHNCLTWRAELKASSSSQEGAFSNNTPSLGSIRKVSLTDIIGIELGQKTVALKRLQSVRESECFSILTTTGTLDLQCVSSPDVGGASAEDVRKACLDYLTSVLSSNNVEVGTMLSSPARTNAVSTISF
;
A
#
# COMPACT_ATOMS: atom_id res chain seq x y z
N ARG A 1 -16.62 27.72 50.40
CA ARG A 1 -15.45 27.94 51.30
C ARG A 1 -14.79 26.59 51.63
N LYS A 2 -13.67 26.23 50.99
CA LYS A 2 -12.41 25.74 51.60
C LYS A 2 -11.50 25.14 50.53
N ARG A 3 -10.41 25.86 50.26
CA ARG A 3 -9.19 25.44 49.57
C ARG A 3 -8.60 24.19 50.24
N ARG A 4 -7.95 23.34 49.44
CA ARG A 4 -6.62 22.82 49.81
C ARG A 4 -5.77 22.53 48.57
N ARG A 5 -4.75 23.37 48.39
CA ARG A 5 -3.59 23.17 47.51
C ARG A 5 -2.67 22.11 48.12
N ARG A 6 -1.97 21.35 47.29
CA ARG A 6 -0.59 20.91 47.57
C ARG A 6 0.20 20.87 46.26
N SER A 7 1.34 21.54 46.31
CA SER A 7 2.40 21.62 45.30
C SER A 7 3.62 20.87 45.83
N SER A 8 4.40 20.23 44.95
CA SER A 8 5.89 20.14 45.00
C SER A 8 6.38 19.20 43.87
N THR A 9 7.01 19.63 42.76
CA THR A 9 8.42 20.02 42.47
C THR A 9 9.47 18.90 42.49
N VAL A 10 10.44 19.01 41.54
CA VAL A 10 11.82 18.42 41.48
C VAL A 10 11.93 17.05 40.74
N ALA A 11 12.84 16.72 39.81
CA ALA A 11 14.01 17.34 39.16
C ALA A 11 14.34 16.63 37.82
N VAL A 12 15.06 17.34 36.95
CA VAL A 12 15.81 16.87 35.78
C VAL A 12 17.22 16.43 36.23
N PRO A 13 17.85 15.45 35.55
CA PRO A 13 19.29 15.51 35.34
C PRO A 13 19.66 15.48 33.85
N SER A 14 20.41 16.52 33.49
CA SER A 14 21.24 16.66 32.30
C SER A 14 22.53 15.85 32.49
N SER A 15 23.02 15.19 31.44
CA SER A 15 24.41 14.74 31.37
C SER A 15 24.92 14.81 29.93
N ARG A 16 25.68 15.88 29.72
CA ARG A 16 26.52 16.24 28.59
C ARG A 16 27.88 15.55 28.76
N LYS A 17 28.39 14.88 27.72
CA LYS A 17 29.83 14.71 27.51
C LYS A 17 30.16 14.94 26.03
N GLN A 18 30.86 16.05 25.78
CA GLN A 18 31.70 16.30 24.61
C GLN A 18 33.12 15.80 24.88
N PHE A 19 33.92 15.64 23.82
CA PHE A 19 35.37 15.88 23.61
C PHE A 19 35.83 14.88 22.51
N HIS A 20 36.13 15.38 21.30
CA HIS A 20 37.48 15.69 20.74
C HIS A 20 38.21 14.38 20.32
N ASP A 21 38.91 14.22 19.18
CA ASP A 21 39.66 15.15 18.34
C ASP A 21 39.93 14.59 16.92
N GLU A 22 40.51 15.46 16.09
CA GLU A 22 41.11 15.37 14.75
C GLU A 22 41.73 14.02 14.29
N GLU A 23 41.72 13.77 12.96
CA GLU A 23 42.91 13.93 12.08
C GLU A 23 42.69 13.19 10.73
N ALA A 24 42.89 13.92 9.63
CA ALA A 24 43.18 13.39 8.28
C ALA A 24 44.66 13.75 7.98
N PRO A 25 45.35 13.31 6.90
CA PRO A 25 44.92 12.56 5.70
C PRO A 25 45.90 11.40 5.34
N ASN A 26 45.70 10.70 4.21
CA ASN A 26 46.81 10.43 3.28
C ASN A 26 46.36 9.86 1.94
N THR A 27 46.72 10.62 0.90
CA THR A 27 46.86 10.24 -0.50
C THR A 27 47.97 9.21 -0.68
N THR A 28 47.75 8.17 -1.49
CA THR A 28 48.85 7.48 -2.19
C THR A 28 48.38 7.11 -3.59
N LYS A 29 49.06 7.72 -4.57
CA LYS A 29 49.08 7.35 -5.98
C LYS A 29 49.77 5.99 -6.10
N SER A 30 49.23 5.09 -6.91
CA SER A 30 50.10 4.16 -7.64
C SER A 30 49.50 3.81 -9.00
N SER A 31 50.35 4.01 -9.99
CA SER A 31 50.16 3.83 -11.43
C SER A 31 50.47 2.37 -11.82
N GLN A 32 50.14 2.04 -13.08
CA GLN A 32 50.58 0.87 -13.86
C GLN A 32 49.78 -0.42 -13.54
N LEU A 33 49.29 -1.22 -14.49
CA LEU A 33 49.81 -1.60 -15.82
C LEU A 33 48.66 -2.02 -16.75
N LEU A 34 48.93 -1.93 -18.05
CA LEU A 34 48.19 -2.55 -19.15
C LEU A 34 48.10 -4.07 -18.96
N ASP A 35 46.99 -4.68 -19.39
CA ASP A 35 47.07 -5.82 -20.30
C ASP A 35 45.73 -6.08 -21.03
N ASN A 36 45.86 -6.12 -22.36
CA ASN A 36 44.86 -6.57 -23.32
C ASN A 36 44.64 -8.08 -23.16
N ASN A 37 43.39 -8.53 -23.19
CA ASN A 37 43.06 -9.88 -23.69
C ASN A 37 41.63 -9.94 -24.23
N ASN A 38 41.54 -9.76 -25.54
CA ASN A 38 40.85 -10.60 -26.52
C ASN A 38 39.66 -11.43 -26.01
N ILE A 39 38.44 -10.95 -26.26
CA ILE A 39 37.23 -11.79 -26.24
C ILE A 39 36.57 -11.71 -27.62
N ASN A 40 36.75 -12.78 -28.39
CA ASN A 40 35.89 -13.17 -29.50
C ASN A 40 34.44 -13.22 -28.99
N ILE A 41 33.56 -12.36 -29.51
CA ILE A 41 32.12 -12.58 -29.42
C ILE A 41 31.57 -12.68 -30.84
N SER A 42 31.24 -13.93 -31.15
CA SER A 42 30.47 -14.38 -32.28
C SER A 42 29.30 -13.47 -32.60
N THR A 43 29.11 -13.24 -33.89
CA THR A 43 27.87 -12.79 -34.52
C THR A 43 26.71 -13.70 -34.13
N GLY A 44 26.04 -13.36 -33.03
CA GLY A 44 24.81 -13.98 -32.56
C GLY A 44 23.65 -13.01 -32.77
N ILE A 45 22.70 -13.44 -33.60
CA ILE A 45 21.45 -12.77 -33.98
C ILE A 45 20.84 -12.05 -32.78
N GLN A 46 20.68 -10.72 -32.89
CA GLN A 46 19.88 -9.94 -31.95
C GLN A 46 18.43 -10.39 -32.04
N ASN A 47 18.03 -11.26 -31.11
CA ASN A 47 16.63 -11.45 -30.79
C ASN A 47 16.12 -10.15 -30.15
N HIS A 48 15.62 -9.24 -30.99
CA HIS A 48 14.80 -8.13 -30.53
C HIS A 48 13.65 -8.73 -29.72
N THR A 49 13.73 -8.60 -28.39
CA THR A 49 12.66 -9.00 -27.51
C THR A 49 11.53 -8.01 -27.74
N LEU A 50 10.54 -8.44 -28.50
CA LEU A 50 9.32 -7.68 -28.77
C LEU A 50 8.75 -7.19 -27.42
N PRO A 51 8.36 -5.91 -27.28
CA PRO A 51 7.70 -5.44 -26.07
C PRO A 51 6.49 -6.35 -25.84
N LYS A 52 6.45 -7.05 -24.70
CA LYS A 52 5.27 -7.80 -24.28
C LYS A 52 4.13 -6.78 -24.19
N HIS A 53 3.31 -6.71 -25.22
CA HIS A 53 2.10 -5.92 -25.23
C HIS A 53 1.19 -6.53 -24.18
N LEU A 54 1.31 -6.06 -22.94
CA LEU A 54 0.50 -6.51 -21.82
C LEU A 54 -0.95 -6.35 -22.26
N ASN A 55 -1.66 -7.47 -22.33
CA ASN A 55 -3.06 -7.47 -22.67
C ASN A 55 -3.81 -6.79 -21.51
N VAL A 56 -4.04 -5.48 -21.62
CA VAL A 56 -4.65 -4.64 -20.58
C VAL A 56 -5.97 -5.24 -20.09
N ARG A 57 -6.74 -5.87 -20.98
CA ARG A 57 -7.99 -6.55 -20.63
C ARG A 57 -7.76 -7.75 -19.71
N SER A 58 -6.70 -8.53 -19.94
CA SER A 58 -6.31 -9.64 -19.06
C SER A 58 -5.95 -9.14 -17.66
N MET A 59 -5.17 -8.05 -17.60
CA MET A 59 -4.72 -7.48 -16.32
C MET A 59 -5.87 -6.97 -15.46
N VAL A 60 -6.87 -6.30 -16.04
CA VAL A 60 -8.05 -5.83 -15.28
C VAL A 60 -8.80 -7.01 -14.66
N GLU A 61 -8.97 -8.10 -15.40
CA GLU A 61 -9.61 -9.31 -14.88
C GLU A 61 -8.74 -10.00 -13.81
N ASP A 62 -7.41 -10.00 -13.96
CA ASP A 62 -6.50 -10.53 -12.95
C ASP A 62 -6.58 -9.72 -11.64
N VAL A 63 -6.59 -8.37 -11.72
CA VAL A 63 -6.79 -7.50 -10.55
C VAL A 63 -8.15 -7.74 -9.94
N ARG A 64 -9.21 -7.82 -10.75
CA ARG A 64 -10.57 -8.12 -10.28
C ARG A 64 -10.61 -9.43 -9.52
N HIS A 65 -10.07 -10.50 -10.11
CA HIS A 65 -10.00 -11.83 -9.50
C HIS A 65 -9.23 -11.78 -8.18
N ARG A 66 -8.08 -11.10 -8.14
CA ARG A 66 -7.32 -10.91 -6.89
C ARG A 66 -8.06 -10.07 -5.86
N PHE A 67 -8.87 -9.10 -6.28
CA PHE A 67 -9.60 -8.23 -5.37
C PHE A 67 -10.83 -8.91 -4.76
N THR A 68 -11.40 -9.93 -5.41
CA THR A 68 -12.57 -10.67 -4.90
C THR A 68 -12.22 -12.01 -4.25
N GLN A 69 -11.05 -12.58 -4.53
CA GLN A 69 -10.63 -13.88 -4.00
C GLN A 69 -9.63 -13.77 -2.85
N PRO A 70 -9.72 -14.62 -1.81
CA PRO A 70 -8.71 -14.66 -0.75
C PRO A 70 -7.29 -14.96 -1.30
N PRO A 71 -6.23 -14.39 -0.69
CA PRO A 71 -6.24 -13.45 0.44
C PRO A 71 -6.61 -11.99 0.09
N GLY A 72 -6.88 -11.68 -1.19
CA GLY A 72 -7.12 -10.34 -1.67
C GLY A 72 -5.95 -9.77 -2.50
N LEU A 73 -6.04 -8.47 -2.76
CA LEU A 73 -5.01 -7.67 -3.40
C LEU A 73 -4.10 -7.05 -2.33
N ARG A 74 -2.78 -7.13 -2.51
CA ARG A 74 -1.82 -6.56 -1.56
C ARG A 74 -1.54 -5.10 -1.88
N LEU A 75 -1.72 -4.22 -0.89
CA LEU A 75 -1.46 -2.78 -0.96
C LEU A 75 -0.67 -2.32 0.28
N ILE A 76 -0.30 -1.04 0.33
CA ILE A 76 0.28 -0.41 1.52
C ILE A 76 -0.73 0.62 2.06
N ALA A 77 -1.16 0.43 3.30
CA ALA A 77 -2.00 1.39 4.02
C ALA A 77 -1.13 2.40 4.75
N HIS A 78 -1.52 3.67 4.65
CA HIS A 78 -0.87 4.80 5.31
C HIS A 78 -1.78 5.40 6.37
N GLY A 79 -1.19 6.08 7.37
CA GLY A 79 -1.94 6.81 8.37
C GLY A 79 -1.12 7.96 8.95
N ILE A 80 -1.78 8.94 9.54
CA ILE A 80 -1.12 10.19 9.99
C ILE A 80 -0.11 9.93 11.12
N LYS A 81 -0.41 8.98 12.02
CA LYS A 81 0.39 8.70 13.23
C LYS A 81 0.99 7.30 13.26
N VAL A 82 0.72 6.49 12.24
CA VAL A 82 1.17 5.09 12.17
C VAL A 82 2.16 4.91 11.03
N ARG A 83 3.05 3.94 11.20
CA ARG A 83 3.94 3.54 10.12
C ARG A 83 3.13 2.90 8.99
N PRO A 84 3.55 3.06 7.72
CA PRO A 84 2.95 2.35 6.60
C PRO A 84 2.96 0.83 6.83
N ARG A 85 1.87 0.16 6.47
CA ARG A 85 1.74 -1.29 6.66
C ARG A 85 1.24 -1.98 5.39
N PRO A 86 1.83 -3.11 5.00
CA PRO A 86 1.22 -3.97 4.00
C PRO A 86 -0.14 -4.46 4.49
N VAL A 87 -1.14 -4.36 3.63
CA VAL A 87 -2.50 -4.84 3.87
C VAL A 87 -2.96 -5.67 2.67
N TRP A 88 -3.80 -6.65 2.96
CA TRP A 88 -4.49 -7.45 1.96
C TRP A 88 -5.95 -7.00 1.96
N ILE A 89 -6.40 -6.46 0.84
CA ILE A 89 -7.73 -5.88 0.68
C ILE A 89 -8.59 -6.78 -0.22
N GLN A 90 -9.82 -7.01 0.20
CA GLN A 90 -10.78 -7.85 -0.52
C GLN A 90 -12.14 -7.17 -0.58
N LEU A 91 -12.68 -7.08 -1.78
CA LEU A 91 -14.02 -6.60 -2.06
C LEU A 91 -14.98 -7.79 -2.08
N HIS A 92 -16.02 -7.70 -1.27
CA HIS A 92 -17.11 -8.66 -1.21
C HIS A 92 -18.33 -8.00 -1.83
N VAL A 93 -18.75 -8.51 -2.99
CA VAL A 93 -19.95 -8.07 -3.71
C VAL A 93 -20.88 -9.25 -3.79
N ASP A 94 -22.16 -9.02 -3.54
CA ASP A 94 -23.19 -10.03 -3.79
C ASP A 94 -23.42 -10.13 -5.31
N ASP A 95 -22.54 -10.83 -6.00
CA ASP A 95 -22.80 -11.23 -7.38
C ASP A 95 -23.96 -12.25 -7.32
N ASN A 96 -25.13 -11.84 -7.83
CA ASN A 96 -26.36 -12.64 -7.88
C ASN A 96 -26.12 -14.15 -8.00
N ILE A 97 -26.43 -14.88 -6.92
CA ILE A 97 -27.05 -16.23 -6.90
C ILE A 97 -26.66 -17.16 -8.07
N ILE A 98 -25.37 -17.40 -8.32
CA ILE A 98 -24.96 -18.56 -9.13
C ILE A 98 -23.65 -19.07 -8.54
N HIS A 99 -23.70 -20.30 -8.02
CA HIS A 99 -22.67 -21.03 -7.27
C HIS A 99 -22.69 -20.78 -5.76
N GLY A 100 -23.34 -21.72 -5.05
CA GLY A 100 -23.41 -21.83 -3.61
C GLY A 100 -22.07 -22.09 -2.93
N ALA A 101 -21.17 -21.13 -3.04
CA ALA A 101 -20.14 -20.92 -2.04
C ALA A 101 -20.80 -20.11 -0.93
N ASP A 102 -20.83 -20.68 0.28
CA ASP A 102 -21.25 -20.00 1.51
C ASP A 102 -20.39 -18.74 1.72
N THR A 103 -20.75 -17.62 1.08
CA THR A 103 -20.35 -16.32 1.59
C THR A 103 -21.08 -16.18 2.92
N THR A 104 -20.35 -16.41 4.00
CA THR A 104 -20.87 -16.20 5.35
C THR A 104 -21.48 -14.79 5.39
N SER A 105 -22.74 -14.71 5.84
CA SER A 105 -23.56 -13.50 5.75
C SER A 105 -22.94 -12.23 6.37
N GLU A 106 -21.83 -12.38 7.10
CA GLU A 106 -21.08 -11.30 7.73
C GLU A 106 -20.37 -10.33 6.77
N PHE A 107 -20.13 -10.71 5.51
CA PHE A 107 -19.36 -9.92 4.53
C PHE A 107 -20.15 -9.53 3.26
N HIS A 108 -21.44 -9.22 3.37
CA HIS A 108 -22.21 -8.69 2.23
C HIS A 108 -21.81 -7.25 1.89
N ASN A 109 -21.64 -6.98 0.59
CA ASN A 109 -21.42 -5.64 0.01
C ASN A 109 -20.49 -4.76 0.85
N CYS A 110 -19.28 -5.26 1.09
CA CYS A 110 -18.30 -4.58 1.93
C CYS A 110 -16.87 -4.72 1.40
N LEU A 111 -16.03 -3.77 1.79
CA LEU A 111 -14.59 -3.82 1.57
C LEU A 111 -13.92 -4.21 2.87
N THR A 112 -13.12 -5.28 2.82
CA THR A 112 -12.40 -5.80 4.00
C THR A 112 -10.90 -5.69 3.80
N TRP A 113 -10.16 -5.57 4.90
CA TRP A 113 -8.71 -5.64 4.85
C TRP A 113 -8.09 -6.24 6.09
N ARG A 114 -6.93 -6.86 5.92
CA ARG A 114 -6.12 -7.45 6.99
C ARG A 114 -4.69 -6.98 6.86
N ALA A 115 -4.08 -6.57 7.96
CA ALA A 115 -2.67 -6.19 7.94
C ALA A 115 -1.77 -7.43 7.94
N GLU A 116 -0.72 -7.39 7.13
CA GLU A 116 0.31 -8.42 7.13
C GLU A 116 1.07 -8.37 8.47
N LEU A 117 1.23 -9.54 9.08
CA LEU A 117 2.03 -9.73 10.29
C LEU A 117 3.44 -10.13 9.89
N LYS A 118 4.44 -9.62 10.60
CA LYS A 118 5.81 -10.07 10.43
C LYS A 118 5.86 -11.57 10.71
N ALA A 119 6.45 -12.34 9.80
CA ALA A 119 6.74 -13.74 10.06
C ALA A 119 7.54 -13.83 11.37
N SER A 120 7.00 -14.54 12.35
CA SER A 120 7.74 -14.86 13.56
C SER A 120 8.93 -15.73 13.15
N SER A 121 10.15 -15.28 13.44
CA SER A 121 11.41 -15.95 13.12
C SER A 121 11.63 -17.27 13.88
N SER A 122 10.56 -17.90 14.36
CA SER A 122 10.57 -19.09 15.23
C SER A 122 10.26 -20.40 14.50
N SER A 123 10.00 -20.36 13.19
CA SER A 123 9.79 -21.59 12.42
C SER A 123 11.12 -22.08 11.86
N GLN A 124 11.65 -23.10 12.54
CA GLN A 124 12.84 -23.87 12.19
C GLN A 124 12.92 -24.22 10.70
N GLU A 125 14.16 -24.27 10.23
CA GLU A 125 14.61 -24.88 8.98
C GLU A 125 13.92 -26.24 8.75
N GLY A 126 13.26 -26.43 7.60
CA GLY A 126 12.95 -27.77 7.09
C GLY A 126 11.53 -28.04 6.61
N ALA A 127 10.56 -27.16 6.83
CA ALA A 127 9.21 -27.34 6.27
C ALA A 127 9.01 -26.36 5.11
N PHE A 128 8.66 -26.88 3.92
CA PHE A 128 8.14 -26.10 2.80
C PHE A 128 6.82 -25.44 3.22
N SER A 129 6.91 -24.36 4.00
CA SER A 129 5.74 -23.61 4.44
C SER A 129 5.20 -22.90 3.22
N ASN A 130 4.04 -23.34 2.76
CA ASN A 130 3.24 -22.64 1.76
C ASN A 130 3.29 -21.14 2.05
N ASN A 131 3.66 -20.36 1.04
CA ASN A 131 4.06 -18.95 1.10
C ASN A 131 2.89 -17.99 1.45
N THR A 132 1.91 -18.48 2.22
CA THR A 132 0.72 -17.75 2.64
C THR A 132 1.08 -16.72 3.71
N PRO A 133 0.72 -15.44 3.49
CA PRO A 133 1.01 -14.37 4.44
C PRO A 133 0.25 -14.60 5.76
N SER A 134 0.92 -14.36 6.89
CA SER A 134 0.24 -14.31 8.18
C SER A 134 -0.53 -12.99 8.31
N LEU A 135 -1.85 -13.07 8.55
CA LEU A 135 -2.75 -11.91 8.50
C LEU A 135 -3.38 -11.62 9.86
N GLY A 136 -3.38 -10.35 10.25
CA GLY A 136 -4.02 -9.87 11.48
C GLY A 136 -5.55 -9.89 11.44
N SER A 137 -6.18 -9.23 12.40
CA SER A 137 -7.64 -9.12 12.49
C SER A 137 -8.25 -8.44 11.25
N ILE A 138 -9.42 -8.93 10.86
CA ILE A 138 -10.20 -8.36 9.76
C ILE A 138 -10.80 -7.02 10.16
N ARG A 139 -10.66 -6.05 9.27
CA ARG A 139 -11.35 -4.76 9.31
C ARG A 139 -12.29 -4.71 8.12
N LYS A 140 -13.39 -3.98 8.25
CA LYS A 140 -14.41 -3.86 7.20
C LYS A 140 -15.01 -2.46 7.14
N VAL A 141 -15.46 -2.09 5.95
CA VAL A 141 -16.31 -0.93 5.71
C VAL A 141 -17.42 -1.34 4.75
N SER A 142 -18.66 -0.93 5.03
CA SER A 142 -19.78 -1.16 4.10
C SER A 142 -19.54 -0.35 2.83
N LEU A 143 -19.97 -0.87 1.67
CA LEU A 143 -19.94 -0.07 0.44
C LEU A 143 -20.83 1.17 0.54
N THR A 144 -21.91 1.13 1.33
CA THR A 144 -22.76 2.29 1.61
C THR A 144 -22.10 3.36 2.46
N ASP A 145 -21.04 3.02 3.20
CA ASP A 145 -20.27 3.98 3.99
C ASP A 145 -19.19 4.67 3.16
N ILE A 146 -18.94 4.24 1.93
CA ILE A 146 -17.99 4.87 1.01
C ILE A 146 -18.68 6.05 0.33
N ILE A 147 -18.15 7.25 0.56
CA ILE A 147 -18.73 8.51 0.05
C ILE A 147 -17.96 9.08 -1.15
N GLY A 148 -16.76 8.58 -1.42
CA GLY A 148 -15.92 9.11 -2.48
C GLY A 148 -14.56 8.43 -2.58
N ILE A 149 -13.83 8.76 -3.65
CA ILE A 149 -12.45 8.34 -3.87
C ILE A 149 -11.63 9.56 -4.27
N GLU A 150 -10.50 9.79 -3.59
CA GLU A 150 -9.53 10.82 -3.97
C GLU A 150 -8.31 10.20 -4.65
N LEU A 151 -7.91 10.75 -5.79
CA LEU A 151 -6.75 10.28 -6.55
C LEU A 151 -5.46 10.98 -6.13
N GLY A 152 -4.38 10.22 -6.01
CA GLY A 152 -3.06 10.74 -5.66
C GLY A 152 -2.91 11.03 -4.17
N GLN A 153 -2.05 12.00 -3.86
CA GLN A 153 -1.66 12.33 -2.49
C GLN A 153 -2.44 13.53 -1.97
N LYS A 154 -3.77 13.41 -1.85
CA LYS A 154 -4.63 14.53 -1.45
C LYS A 154 -4.86 14.61 0.06
N THR A 155 -4.85 13.48 0.74
CA THR A 155 -5.00 13.40 2.19
C THR A 155 -3.70 13.72 2.93
N VAL A 156 -3.83 14.09 4.21
CA VAL A 156 -2.68 14.44 5.06
C VAL A 156 -1.71 13.27 5.24
N ALA A 157 -2.22 12.04 5.28
CA ALA A 157 -1.37 10.85 5.40
C ALA A 157 -0.47 10.67 4.16
N LEU A 158 -1.06 10.82 2.96
CA LEU A 158 -0.34 10.60 1.71
C LEU A 158 0.57 11.77 1.29
N LYS A 159 0.22 13.02 1.63
CA LYS A 159 1.05 14.21 1.35
C LYS A 159 2.44 14.17 1.99
N ARG A 160 2.65 13.28 2.95
CA ARG A 160 3.94 13.11 3.65
C ARG A 160 4.88 12.15 2.91
N LEU A 161 4.41 11.48 1.86
CA LEU A 161 5.19 10.54 1.07
C LEU A 161 6.04 11.28 0.04
N GLN A 162 7.36 11.34 0.25
CA GLN A 162 8.27 12.01 -0.69
C GLN A 162 8.74 11.11 -1.83
N SER A 163 8.73 9.79 -1.63
CA SER A 163 9.33 8.81 -2.56
C SER A 163 8.31 8.01 -3.38
N VAL A 164 7.02 8.24 -3.17
CA VAL A 164 5.93 7.50 -3.82
C VAL A 164 5.31 8.39 -4.89
N ARG A 165 4.95 7.84 -6.06
CA ARG A 165 4.33 8.62 -7.13
C ARG A 165 2.86 8.87 -6.82
N GLU A 166 2.32 10.03 -7.21
CA GLU A 166 0.88 10.28 -7.06
C GLU A 166 0.04 9.25 -7.85
N SER A 167 0.52 8.80 -9.01
CA SER A 167 -0.16 7.79 -9.84
C SER A 167 -0.22 6.39 -9.21
N GLU A 168 0.38 6.19 -8.04
CA GLU A 168 0.34 4.93 -7.28
C GLU A 168 -0.56 5.02 -6.04
N CYS A 169 -1.13 6.19 -5.77
CA CYS A 169 -1.86 6.46 -4.54
C CYS A 169 -3.33 6.81 -4.81
N PHE A 170 -4.18 6.44 -3.86
CA PHE A 170 -5.56 6.91 -3.79
C PHE A 170 -6.07 6.77 -2.35
N SER A 171 -7.17 7.45 -2.04
CA SER A 171 -7.83 7.37 -0.74
C SER A 171 -9.30 7.02 -0.92
N ILE A 172 -9.80 6.07 -0.14
CA ILE A 172 -11.23 5.80 -0.04
C ILE A 172 -11.78 6.67 1.07
N LEU A 173 -12.72 7.55 0.74
CA LEU A 173 -13.40 8.39 1.70
C LEU A 173 -14.60 7.62 2.25
N THR A 174 -14.70 7.55 3.58
CA THR A 174 -15.81 6.90 4.27
C THR A 174 -16.52 7.89 5.18
N THR A 175 -17.74 7.56 5.61
CA THR A 175 -18.51 8.34 6.60
C THR A 175 -17.72 8.58 7.90
N THR A 176 -16.79 7.68 8.22
CA THR A 176 -16.02 7.71 9.46
C THR A 176 -14.58 8.17 9.29
N GLY A 177 -14.06 8.34 8.07
CA GLY A 177 -12.66 8.72 7.87
C GLY A 177 -12.13 8.44 6.47
N THR A 178 -10.83 8.16 6.37
CA THR A 178 -10.16 7.85 5.09
C THR A 178 -9.35 6.56 5.22
N LEU A 179 -9.36 5.76 4.16
CA LEU A 179 -8.43 4.66 3.97
C LEU A 179 -7.43 5.07 2.88
N ASP A 180 -6.24 5.45 3.32
CA ASP A 180 -5.17 5.99 2.49
C ASP A 180 -4.28 4.86 1.96
N LEU A 181 -4.27 4.65 0.64
CA LEU A 181 -3.70 3.46 0.01
C LEU A 181 -2.64 3.81 -1.03
N GLN A 182 -1.59 2.99 -1.05
CA GLN A 182 -0.58 2.94 -2.09
C GLN A 182 -0.61 1.57 -2.74
N CYS A 183 -0.70 1.55 -4.07
CA CYS A 183 -0.53 0.36 -4.88
C CYS A 183 0.94 -0.01 -5.02
N VAL A 184 1.20 -1.31 -5.16
CA VAL A 184 2.53 -1.87 -5.40
C VAL A 184 2.48 -2.70 -6.67
N SER A 185 3.62 -2.82 -7.35
CA SER A 185 3.72 -3.73 -8.50
C SER A 185 3.40 -5.14 -8.04
N SER A 186 2.58 -5.84 -8.82
CA SER A 186 2.07 -7.17 -8.45
C SER A 186 2.57 -8.23 -9.44
N PRO A 187 3.46 -9.15 -9.03
CA PRO A 187 3.89 -10.24 -9.90
C PRO A 187 2.73 -11.18 -10.25
N ASP A 188 1.75 -11.30 -9.35
CA ASP A 188 0.57 -12.16 -9.51
C ASP A 188 -0.42 -11.64 -10.57
N VAL A 189 -0.24 -10.39 -11.03
CA VAL A 189 -1.06 -9.73 -12.04
C VAL A 189 -0.20 -9.45 -13.28
N GLY A 190 0.49 -10.49 -13.76
CA GLY A 190 1.33 -10.40 -14.97
C GLY A 190 2.50 -9.40 -14.86
N GLY A 191 2.93 -9.06 -13.65
CA GLY A 191 3.96 -8.04 -13.43
C GLY A 191 3.48 -6.61 -13.65
N ALA A 192 2.18 -6.34 -13.50
CA ALA A 192 1.60 -5.02 -13.62
C ALA A 192 2.29 -3.99 -12.72
N SER A 193 2.47 -2.77 -13.25
CA SER A 193 3.02 -1.66 -12.47
C SER A 193 2.04 -1.23 -11.38
N ALA A 194 2.54 -0.58 -10.33
CA ALA A 194 1.70 -0.04 -9.26
C ALA A 194 0.60 0.91 -9.78
N GLU A 195 0.89 1.68 -10.83
CA GLU A 195 -0.06 2.58 -11.47
C GLU A 195 -1.18 1.83 -12.21
N ASP A 196 -0.82 0.76 -12.91
CA ASP A 196 -1.78 -0.08 -13.63
C ASP A 196 -2.70 -0.84 -12.65
N VAL A 197 -2.12 -1.36 -11.56
CA VAL A 197 -2.87 -1.98 -10.46
C VAL A 197 -3.85 -0.98 -9.86
N ARG A 198 -3.41 0.26 -9.60
CA ARG A 198 -4.30 1.33 -9.11
C ARG A 198 -5.45 1.58 -10.08
N LYS A 199 -5.14 1.75 -11.36
CA LYS A 199 -6.17 2.01 -12.38
C LYS A 199 -7.20 0.89 -12.44
N ALA A 200 -6.78 -0.35 -12.55
CA ALA A 200 -7.69 -1.50 -12.60
C ALA A 200 -8.51 -1.66 -11.31
N CYS A 201 -7.89 -1.44 -10.14
CA CYS A 201 -8.58 -1.48 -8.85
C CYS A 201 -9.69 -0.41 -8.78
N LEU A 202 -9.40 0.81 -9.23
CA LEU A 202 -10.35 1.92 -9.22
C LEU A 202 -11.46 1.75 -10.26
N ASP A 203 -11.12 1.29 -11.46
CA ASP A 203 -12.10 1.00 -12.52
C ASP A 203 -13.14 -0.01 -12.00
N TYR A 204 -12.68 -1.08 -11.35
CA TYR A 204 -13.58 -2.10 -10.80
C TYR A 204 -14.35 -1.63 -9.55
N LEU A 205 -13.68 -0.98 -8.58
CA LEU A 205 -14.35 -0.46 -7.38
C LEU A 205 -15.44 0.57 -7.74
N THR A 206 -15.16 1.48 -8.67
CA THR A 206 -16.14 2.47 -9.13
C THR A 206 -17.31 1.80 -9.82
N SER A 207 -17.07 0.81 -10.68
CA SER A 207 -18.13 0.02 -11.32
C SER A 207 -19.06 -0.65 -10.30
N VAL A 208 -18.51 -1.20 -9.22
CA VAL A 208 -19.30 -1.83 -8.15
C VAL A 208 -20.09 -0.79 -7.36
N LEU A 209 -19.49 0.35 -7.01
CA LEU A 209 -20.18 1.40 -6.25
C LEU A 209 -21.33 2.02 -7.05
N SER A 210 -21.13 2.27 -8.35
CA SER A 210 -22.18 2.74 -9.26
C SER A 210 -23.34 1.74 -9.38
N SER A 211 -23.05 0.44 -9.36
CA SER A 211 -24.09 -0.60 -9.43
C SER A 211 -24.93 -0.70 -8.14
N ASN A 212 -24.39 -0.23 -7.01
CA ASN A 212 -25.07 -0.25 -5.71
C ASN A 212 -25.83 1.05 -5.39
N ASN A 213 -26.10 1.90 -6.40
CA ASN A 213 -26.71 3.24 -6.23
C ASN A 213 -25.94 4.15 -5.27
N VAL A 214 -24.65 3.90 -5.06
CA VAL A 214 -23.78 4.84 -4.36
C VAL A 214 -23.34 5.87 -5.39
N GLU A 215 -23.89 7.08 -5.32
CA GLU A 215 -23.40 8.22 -6.09
C GLU A 215 -21.99 8.57 -5.61
N VAL A 216 -20.99 7.87 -6.14
CA VAL A 216 -19.59 8.21 -5.90
C VAL A 216 -19.33 9.50 -6.65
N GLY A 217 -19.24 10.60 -5.91
CA GLY A 217 -18.70 11.84 -6.44
C GLY A 217 -17.25 11.63 -6.81
N THR A 218 -16.96 11.20 -8.03
CA THR A 218 -15.60 11.21 -8.58
C THR A 218 -15.22 12.68 -8.75
N MET A 219 -14.67 13.28 -7.69
CA MET A 219 -14.15 14.65 -7.71
C MET A 219 -12.83 14.64 -8.50
N LEU A 220 -12.95 14.43 -9.81
CA LEU A 220 -11.90 14.67 -10.79
C LEU A 220 -11.68 16.18 -10.82
N SER A 221 -10.62 16.61 -10.11
CA SER A 221 -10.05 17.96 -10.18
C SER A 221 -11.03 19.12 -10.01
N SER A 222 -11.23 19.57 -8.77
CA SER A 222 -11.53 20.97 -8.50
C SER A 222 -10.83 21.43 -7.21
N PRO A 223 -10.23 22.63 -7.17
CA PRO A 223 -9.54 23.09 -5.97
C PRO A 223 -10.55 23.58 -4.93
N ALA A 224 -10.29 23.18 -3.69
CA ALA A 224 -10.82 23.75 -2.44
C ALA A 224 -12.28 23.42 -2.06
N ARG A 225 -12.41 22.47 -1.15
CA ARG A 225 -13.03 22.70 0.18
C ARG A 225 -12.67 21.55 1.12
N THR A 226 -11.65 21.76 1.94
CA THR A 226 -11.31 20.86 3.06
C THR A 226 -12.36 21.03 4.16
N ASN A 227 -13.44 20.26 4.11
CA ASN A 227 -14.14 19.92 5.34
C ASN A 227 -13.27 18.90 6.06
N ALA A 228 -12.84 19.24 7.28
CA ALA A 228 -12.05 18.36 8.13
C ALA A 228 -12.89 17.14 8.53
N VAL A 229 -12.96 16.14 7.64
CA VAL A 229 -13.41 14.80 7.99
C VAL A 229 -12.34 14.24 8.91
N SER A 230 -12.74 13.88 10.12
CA SER A 230 -11.84 13.31 11.12
C SER A 230 -11.26 12.03 10.56
N THR A 231 -9.95 12.03 10.27
CA THR A 231 -9.21 10.82 9.95
C THR A 231 -9.26 9.91 11.19
N ILE A 232 -9.97 8.78 11.12
CA ILE A 232 -9.77 7.72 12.09
C ILE A 232 -8.31 7.31 12.01
N SER A 233 -7.58 7.72 13.04
CA SER A 233 -6.20 7.36 13.26
C SER A 233 -6.19 6.00 13.96
N PHE A 234 -5.51 5.03 13.37
CA PHE A 234 -5.05 3.83 14.09
C PHE A 234 -3.84 4.16 14.96
#